data_AF-A0A453NR59-F1
#
_entry.id   AF-A0A453NR59-F1
#
_cell.length_a   1.000
_cell.length_b   1.000
_cell.length_c   1.000
_cell.angle_alpha   90.00
_cell.angle_beta   90.00
_cell.angle_gamma   90.00
#
_symmetry.space_group_name_H-M   'P 1'
#
loop_
_entity.id
_entity.type
_entity.pdbx_description
1 polymer ?
#
loop_
_entity_poly.entity_id
_entity_poly.type
_entity_poly.pdbx_seq_one_letter_code
_entity_poly.pdbx_strand_id
1 'polypeptide(L)'
;RKSHPSDSLLFVTFSFIYSMVAASSSSSPSQHPIKNKASTRVNTRGRNKETQRRPRMLTFTAALRHVPVLDQPTAEPWRRLSLHLHSQRRPCGLVLISKSPSYPEVDLGEWKVDEYRQRTDEPSEMRQMIDAIRTALASLGDDETSMSVSAYDTALVALVKNLDGGDGPQFPSCIDWIVQNQLPDGSWGDPAFFMVQDRMISTLACVVAVKSWNIDSDNLCDRGVLFIKENMSRLVEEEQDWMPCGFEINFPALLEKAKDLDLDIPYDDPVLEEIYAKRNLKLSKIPLDVLHAIPTTLLFSVEGMVDLPLDWETLLRLRCPDGSFHSSPAATAAALSHTGDKECHAFLDRLIQKFEGGVPCSHSMDTFEQLWVVDRLMRLGISRHFTSEIQQCLEFIYRRWTQKGLAHNMHCPIPDIDDTAMGFRLLRQHGYDITPSVFKHFEKDGKFVCFPMETNHASVTPMHNTYRASQFMFPGDDDVLARAGRYCREFLQERQSSNKLYDKWIITKDLPGEVGYTLNFPWKASLPRIETRMYLDQYGGNNDVWIANVLYR
;
A
#
# COMPACT_ATOMS: atom_id res chain seq x y z
N ARG A 1 -46.89 -10.27 -27.71
CA ARG A 1 -46.22 -10.98 -26.58
C ARG A 1 -44.78 -11.17 -26.99
N LYS A 2 -43.87 -10.62 -26.18
CA LYS A 2 -42.48 -10.28 -26.48
C LYS A 2 -41.57 -11.52 -26.45
N SER A 3 -40.61 -11.57 -27.36
CA SER A 3 -39.34 -12.29 -27.21
C SER A 3 -38.24 -11.38 -27.73
N HIS A 4 -37.43 -10.84 -26.81
CA HIS A 4 -36.27 -10.00 -27.10
C HIS A 4 -35.06 -10.88 -27.46
N PRO A 5 -34.13 -10.37 -28.29
CA PRO A 5 -33.00 -11.13 -28.81
C PRO A 5 -31.78 -11.06 -27.89
N SER A 6 -30.89 -12.02 -28.12
CA SER A 6 -29.56 -12.22 -27.56
C SER A 6 -28.59 -11.10 -27.92
N ASP A 7 -28.02 -10.44 -26.91
CA ASP A 7 -26.85 -9.57 -27.09
C ASP A 7 -25.56 -10.38 -27.02
N SER A 8 -24.84 -10.34 -28.14
CA SER A 8 -23.52 -10.92 -28.34
C SER A 8 -22.52 -9.79 -28.10
N LEU A 9 -21.89 -9.72 -26.93
CA LEU A 9 -20.79 -8.77 -26.74
C LEU A 9 -19.54 -9.32 -27.42
N LEU A 10 -19.05 -8.58 -28.42
CA LEU A 10 -17.77 -8.80 -29.07
C LEU A 10 -16.64 -8.70 -28.03
N PHE A 11 -15.94 -9.81 -27.82
CA PHE A 11 -14.61 -9.81 -27.22
C PHE A 11 -13.61 -9.27 -28.25
N VAL A 12 -13.12 -8.06 -28.05
CA VAL A 12 -11.98 -7.54 -28.81
C VAL A 12 -10.71 -7.84 -28.01
N THR A 13 -9.94 -8.81 -28.49
CA THR A 13 -8.59 -9.13 -28.01
C THR A 13 -7.63 -8.00 -28.37
N PHE A 14 -6.98 -7.39 -27.37
CA PHE A 14 -5.81 -6.53 -27.59
C PHE A 14 -4.67 -6.97 -26.65
N SER A 15 -3.61 -7.49 -27.28
CA SER A 15 -2.30 -7.80 -26.70
C SER A 15 -1.24 -6.86 -27.26
N PHE A 16 -0.14 -6.69 -26.51
CA PHE A 16 1.05 -5.83 -26.73
C PHE A 16 0.83 -4.36 -26.32
N ILE A 17 1.67 -3.72 -25.48
CA ILE A 17 3.12 -3.51 -25.59
C ILE A 17 3.70 -3.18 -24.19
N TYR A 18 4.72 -3.92 -23.72
CA TYR A 18 5.70 -3.45 -22.71
C TYR A 18 7.12 -4.04 -22.89
N SER A 19 7.46 -4.60 -24.06
CA SER A 19 8.75 -5.29 -24.30
C SER A 19 9.84 -4.47 -25.00
N MET A 20 9.80 -3.12 -24.99
CA MET A 20 10.82 -2.33 -25.72
C MET A 20 11.63 -1.30 -24.91
N VAL A 21 11.52 -1.24 -23.58
CA VAL A 21 12.33 -0.29 -22.79
C VAL A 21 13.53 -0.94 -22.06
N ALA A 22 13.64 -2.27 -22.05
CA ALA A 22 14.69 -2.98 -21.31
C ALA A 22 15.90 -3.45 -22.16
N ALA A 23 16.03 -3.05 -23.42
CA ALA A 23 17.06 -3.56 -24.32
C ALA A 23 17.81 -2.46 -25.07
N SER A 24 18.43 -1.52 -24.34
CA SER A 24 19.41 -0.60 -24.93
C SER A 24 20.33 0.02 -23.87
N SER A 25 21.17 -0.79 -23.25
CA SER A 25 22.38 -0.31 -22.56
C SER A 25 23.35 -1.45 -22.25
N SER A 26 24.05 -1.97 -23.28
CA SER A 26 25.33 -2.65 -23.05
C SER A 26 26.24 -2.67 -24.28
N SER A 27 27.25 -1.79 -24.27
CA SER A 27 28.55 -2.02 -24.92
C SER A 27 29.59 -1.05 -24.36
N SER A 28 30.64 -1.62 -23.77
CA SER A 28 31.78 -1.09 -22.96
C SER A 28 32.83 -0.26 -23.77
N PRO A 29 34.11 -0.05 -23.32
CA PRO A 29 34.74 0.12 -21.98
C PRO A 29 35.77 1.31 -21.91
N SER A 30 36.27 1.66 -20.70
CA SER A 30 37.70 1.59 -20.31
C SER A 30 38.22 2.62 -19.26
N GLN A 31 38.91 2.06 -18.25
CA GLN A 31 40.18 2.45 -17.58
C GLN A 31 40.31 3.61 -16.55
N HIS A 32 40.69 3.19 -15.33
CA HIS A 32 41.35 3.83 -14.15
C HIS A 32 42.68 4.61 -14.45
N PRO A 33 43.48 5.17 -13.48
CA PRO A 33 43.44 5.12 -11.98
C PRO A 33 43.85 6.38 -11.12
N ILE A 34 43.44 6.38 -9.84
CA ILE A 34 44.16 6.58 -8.54
C ILE A 34 45.08 7.82 -8.27
N LYS A 35 44.85 8.59 -7.16
CA LYS A 35 45.76 8.75 -5.96
C LYS A 35 45.42 9.91 -4.97
N ASN A 36 45.21 9.51 -3.70
CA ASN A 36 45.76 9.98 -2.40
C ASN A 36 45.74 11.45 -1.89
N LYS A 37 45.07 11.61 -0.73
CA LYS A 37 45.50 12.14 0.60
C LYS A 37 46.40 13.39 0.69
N ALA A 38 45.97 14.36 1.52
CA ALA A 38 46.74 14.85 2.69
C ALA A 38 45.88 15.72 3.64
N SER A 39 46.23 15.65 4.93
CA SER A 39 45.60 16.30 6.08
C SER A 39 46.43 17.51 6.53
N THR A 40 45.81 18.55 7.09
CA THR A 40 46.49 19.36 8.12
C THR A 40 45.52 19.98 9.12
N ARG A 41 45.84 19.79 10.40
CA ARG A 41 45.25 20.39 11.61
C ARG A 41 46.08 21.62 12.00
N VAL A 42 45.45 22.71 12.43
CA VAL A 42 46.05 23.69 13.36
C VAL A 42 44.98 24.15 14.35
N ASN A 43 45.44 24.39 15.57
CA ASN A 43 44.71 24.50 16.82
C ASN A 43 45.26 25.75 17.52
N THR A 44 44.44 26.68 18.03
CA THR A 44 44.86 27.58 19.13
C THR A 44 43.69 28.16 19.93
N ARG A 45 43.83 27.99 21.24
CA ARG A 45 43.11 28.49 22.41
C ARG A 45 42.94 30.02 22.52
N GLY A 46 41.92 30.44 23.28
CA GLY A 46 41.91 31.70 24.04
C GLY A 46 40.73 31.80 25.01
N ARG A 47 40.99 31.90 26.33
CA ARG A 47 40.03 31.99 27.45
C ARG A 47 39.58 33.45 27.69
N ASN A 48 38.36 33.66 28.20
CA ASN A 48 38.14 34.48 29.40
C ASN A 48 36.76 34.20 30.05
N LYS A 49 36.72 34.26 31.38
CA LYS A 49 35.58 34.03 32.27
C LYS A 49 35.05 35.38 32.77
N GLU A 50 33.74 35.52 32.89
CA GLU A 50 33.11 36.37 33.90
C GLU A 50 31.76 35.79 34.34
N THR A 51 31.47 35.92 35.63
CA THR A 51 30.39 35.26 36.38
C THR A 51 29.34 36.26 36.84
N GLN A 52 28.05 35.99 36.61
CA GLN A 52 26.93 36.52 37.42
C GLN A 52 25.77 35.51 37.47
N ARG A 53 25.00 35.55 38.56
CA ARG A 53 24.18 34.47 39.14
C ARG A 53 22.67 34.54 38.78
N ARG A 54 22.10 33.36 38.51
CA ARG A 54 20.73 32.80 38.78
C ARG A 54 19.55 33.28 37.89
N PRO A 55 18.48 32.46 37.66
CA PRO A 55 18.02 31.27 38.40
C PRO A 55 17.79 29.99 37.56
N ARG A 56 17.43 28.90 38.27
CA ARG A 56 17.18 27.54 37.75
C ARG A 56 15.93 27.48 36.86
N MET A 57 16.08 26.93 35.66
CA MET A 57 15.00 26.34 34.86
C MET A 57 15.45 24.94 34.45
N LEU A 58 14.60 23.93 34.69
CA LEU A 58 14.86 22.52 34.37
C LEU A 58 14.81 22.33 32.84
N THR A 59 15.97 22.26 32.20
CA THR A 59 16.12 21.77 30.83
C THR A 59 16.22 20.24 30.82
N PHE A 60 15.27 19.57 30.18
CA PHE A 60 15.41 18.19 29.72
C PHE A 60 16.35 18.18 28.50
N THR A 61 17.62 17.82 28.70
CA THR A 61 18.50 17.40 27.61
C THR A 61 18.17 15.97 27.22
N ALA A 62 17.55 15.78 26.05
CA ALA A 62 17.56 14.49 25.37
C ALA A 62 18.99 14.23 24.86
N ALA A 63 19.71 13.35 25.53
CA ALA A 63 20.99 12.87 25.05
C ALA A 63 20.78 12.01 23.81
N LEU A 64 21.04 12.57 22.63
CA LEU A 64 21.27 11.83 21.39
C LEU A 64 22.47 10.90 21.62
N ARG A 65 22.20 9.60 21.79
CA ARG A 65 23.24 8.57 21.65
C ARG A 65 23.44 8.34 20.16
N HIS A 66 24.60 8.76 19.66
CA HIS A 66 25.17 8.25 18.42
C HIS A 66 25.21 6.72 18.46
N VAL A 67 24.51 6.08 17.53
CA VAL A 67 24.66 4.66 17.21
C VAL A 67 25.75 4.58 16.13
N PRO A 68 26.84 3.83 16.34
CA PRO A 68 27.83 3.63 15.28
C PRO A 68 27.27 2.68 14.22
N VAL A 69 27.48 3.04 12.96
CA VAL A 69 27.31 2.20 11.78
C VAL A 69 28.19 0.96 11.96
N LEU A 70 27.58 -0.23 12.02
CA LEU A 70 28.26 -1.52 11.99
C LEU A 70 28.08 -2.12 10.59
N ASP A 71 29.20 -2.59 10.05
CA ASP A 71 29.37 -3.18 8.73
C ASP A 71 28.39 -4.34 8.43
N GLN A 72 28.06 -4.46 7.15
CA GLN A 72 27.28 -5.56 6.57
C GLN A 72 27.82 -6.94 6.96
N PRO A 73 27.00 -7.89 7.41
CA PRO A 73 27.37 -9.30 7.39
C PRO A 73 27.12 -9.87 5.99
N THR A 74 28.19 -10.27 5.30
CA THR A 74 28.13 -11.14 4.12
C THR A 74 27.50 -12.47 4.52
N ALA A 75 26.30 -12.76 4.02
CA ALA A 75 25.65 -14.06 4.18
C ALA A 75 26.32 -15.09 3.27
N GLU A 76 26.84 -16.19 3.84
CA GLU A 76 27.22 -17.38 3.06
C GLU A 76 25.96 -18.18 2.63
N PRO A 77 25.99 -18.91 1.49
CA PRO A 77 24.83 -19.58 0.95
C PRO A 77 24.47 -20.85 1.73
N TRP A 78 23.18 -20.98 2.06
CA TRP A 78 22.59 -22.15 2.72
C TRP A 78 22.93 -23.49 2.03
N ARG A 79 23.62 -24.39 2.75
CA ARG A 79 23.79 -25.80 2.33
C ARG A 79 22.46 -26.55 2.48
N ARG A 80 22.03 -27.21 1.39
CA ARG A 80 20.88 -28.14 1.36
C ARG A 80 20.99 -29.23 2.43
N LEU A 81 20.01 -29.31 3.34
CA LEU A 81 19.76 -30.51 4.13
C LEU A 81 18.97 -31.52 3.27
N SER A 82 19.64 -32.60 2.85
CA SER A 82 19.02 -33.70 2.10
C SER A 82 18.73 -34.87 3.03
N LEU A 83 17.48 -35.04 3.46
CA LEU A 83 17.03 -36.25 4.16
C LEU A 83 16.77 -37.36 3.12
N HIS A 84 17.64 -38.37 3.08
CA HIS A 84 17.43 -39.57 2.28
C HIS A 84 16.62 -40.59 3.09
N LEU A 85 15.35 -40.76 2.74
CA LEU A 85 14.51 -41.86 3.26
C LEU A 85 14.65 -43.06 2.32
N HIS A 86 15.04 -44.21 2.87
CA HIS A 86 14.97 -45.49 2.17
C HIS A 86 13.79 -46.31 2.71
N SER A 87 12.88 -46.68 1.81
CA SER A 87 11.80 -47.61 2.13
C SER A 87 12.26 -49.05 1.90
N GLN A 88 12.09 -49.92 2.89
CA GLN A 88 11.96 -51.35 2.65
C GLN A 88 10.72 -51.90 3.36
N ARG A 89 9.91 -52.65 2.63
CA ARG A 89 8.72 -53.37 3.11
C ARG A 89 9.14 -54.73 3.69
N ARG A 90 8.64 -55.09 4.89
CA ARG A 90 7.91 -56.35 5.22
C ARG A 90 7.57 -56.44 6.74
N PRO A 91 6.66 -57.35 7.16
CA PRO A 91 5.51 -57.00 8.01
C PRO A 91 5.71 -57.22 9.51
N CYS A 92 4.87 -56.52 10.27
CA CYS A 92 4.60 -56.62 11.71
C CYS A 92 5.60 -55.93 12.68
N GLY A 93 5.14 -54.79 13.23
CA GLY A 93 5.57 -54.24 14.53
C GLY A 93 6.72 -53.23 14.50
N LEU A 94 6.42 -51.94 14.67
CA LEU A 94 7.43 -50.88 14.87
C LEU A 94 7.69 -50.70 16.37
N VAL A 95 8.88 -51.13 16.82
CA VAL A 95 9.51 -50.67 18.08
C VAL A 95 10.65 -49.74 17.67
N LEU A 96 10.61 -48.49 18.14
CA LEU A 96 11.68 -47.51 17.92
C LEU A 96 12.78 -47.73 18.96
N ILE A 97 13.97 -48.16 18.54
CA ILE A 97 15.20 -48.09 19.33
C ILE A 97 16.26 -47.38 18.50
N SER A 98 16.68 -46.18 18.92
CA SER A 98 17.84 -45.50 18.34
C SER A 98 19.11 -45.92 19.08
N LYS A 99 20.08 -46.50 18.37
CA LYS A 99 21.49 -46.57 18.81
C LYS A 99 22.29 -45.55 18.00
N SER A 100 22.82 -44.53 18.67
CA SER A 100 23.73 -43.56 18.07
C SER A 100 25.18 -44.08 18.10
N PRO A 101 26.03 -43.82 17.08
CA PRO A 101 27.48 -44.00 17.21
C PRO A 101 28.09 -42.84 18.00
N SER A 102 29.05 -43.15 18.86
CA SER A 102 29.82 -42.21 19.67
C SER A 102 30.83 -41.41 18.83
N TYR A 103 30.80 -40.08 18.93
CA TYR A 103 31.81 -39.16 18.37
C TYR A 103 32.72 -38.61 19.49
N PRO A 104 33.97 -38.22 19.17
CA PRO A 104 34.94 -37.77 20.16
C PRO A 104 34.52 -36.45 20.82
N GLU A 105 34.81 -36.33 22.12
CA GLU A 105 34.58 -35.14 22.94
C GLU A 105 35.31 -33.93 22.33
N VAL A 106 34.52 -33.03 21.76
CA VAL A 106 34.93 -31.64 21.51
C VAL A 106 34.53 -30.86 22.75
N ASP A 107 35.49 -30.15 23.34
CA ASP A 107 35.27 -29.26 24.47
C ASP A 107 34.18 -28.24 24.10
N LEU A 108 32.96 -28.50 24.56
CA LEU A 108 31.83 -27.60 24.44
C LEU A 108 32.08 -26.47 25.44
N GLY A 109 32.89 -25.49 25.02
CA GLY A 109 32.86 -24.18 25.66
C GLY A 109 31.39 -23.78 25.75
N GLU A 110 30.90 -23.65 26.98
CA GLU A 110 29.53 -23.25 27.27
C GLU A 110 29.23 -22.02 26.42
N TRP A 111 28.34 -22.18 25.44
CA TRP A 111 27.66 -21.03 24.88
C TRP A 111 26.90 -20.44 26.06
N LYS A 112 27.43 -19.37 26.64
CA LYS A 112 26.64 -18.50 27.48
C LYS A 112 25.44 -18.12 26.63
N VAL A 113 24.32 -18.74 26.96
CA VAL A 113 23.01 -18.28 26.55
C VAL A 113 22.96 -16.87 27.09
N ASP A 114 23.29 -15.89 26.24
CA ASP A 114 23.09 -14.49 26.54
C ASP A 114 21.71 -14.38 27.16
N GLU A 115 21.66 -13.77 28.33
CA GLU A 115 20.47 -13.58 29.13
C GLU A 115 19.29 -13.27 28.21
N TYR A 116 18.48 -14.28 27.91
CA TYR A 116 17.09 -14.07 27.59
C TYR A 116 16.57 -13.38 28.82
N ARG A 117 16.54 -12.03 28.78
CA ARG A 117 15.78 -11.24 29.74
C ARG A 117 14.42 -11.92 29.78
N GLN A 118 14.16 -12.62 30.88
CA GLN A 118 12.82 -12.95 31.29
C GLN A 118 12.14 -11.60 31.53
N ARG A 119 11.68 -10.96 30.44
CA ARG A 119 10.42 -10.23 30.53
C ARG A 119 9.40 -11.35 30.71
N THR A 120 9.19 -11.72 31.96
CA THR A 120 7.87 -12.19 32.36
C THR A 120 6.96 -11.02 32.03
N ASP A 121 6.38 -11.00 30.82
CA ASP A 121 5.24 -10.12 30.56
C ASP A 121 4.26 -10.43 31.68
N GLU A 122 4.09 -9.48 32.60
CA GLU A 122 3.27 -9.68 33.78
C GLU A 122 1.89 -10.11 33.27
N PRO A 123 1.22 -11.14 33.84
CA PRO A 123 -0.10 -11.58 33.37
C PRO A 123 -1.14 -10.44 33.27
N SER A 124 -0.90 -9.33 33.97
CA SER A 124 -1.62 -8.06 33.86
C SER A 124 -1.43 -7.37 32.50
N GLU A 125 -0.20 -7.26 32.00
CA GLU A 125 0.14 -6.59 30.73
C GLU A 125 -0.45 -7.36 29.54
N MET A 126 -0.41 -8.70 29.57
CA MET A 126 -1.02 -9.52 28.52
C MET A 126 -2.53 -9.32 28.43
N ARG A 127 -3.22 -9.25 29.58
CA ARG A 127 -4.67 -8.98 29.60
C ARG A 127 -4.97 -7.59 29.05
N GLN A 128 -4.21 -6.57 29.43
CA GLN A 128 -4.37 -5.22 28.91
C GLN A 128 -4.19 -5.16 27.39
N MET A 129 -3.19 -5.86 26.83
CA MET A 129 -3.01 -5.93 25.37
C MET A 129 -4.17 -6.65 24.67
N ILE A 130 -4.68 -7.74 25.24
CA ILE A 130 -5.85 -8.45 24.71
C ILE A 130 -7.07 -7.52 24.72
N ASP A 131 -7.33 -6.84 25.84
CA ASP A 131 -8.50 -5.94 25.95
C ASP A 131 -8.39 -4.71 25.03
N ALA A 132 -7.17 -4.21 24.81
CA ALA A 132 -6.92 -3.15 23.82
C ALA A 132 -7.23 -3.62 22.40
N ILE A 133 -6.77 -4.82 22.01
CA ILE A 133 -7.09 -5.40 20.70
C ILE A 133 -8.59 -5.65 20.56
N ARG A 134 -9.27 -6.15 21.60
CA ARG A 134 -10.74 -6.31 21.58
C ARG A 134 -11.46 -4.99 21.37
N THR A 135 -10.99 -3.93 22.03
CA THR A 135 -11.56 -2.58 21.86
C THR A 135 -11.40 -2.10 20.42
N ALA A 136 -10.23 -2.33 19.80
CA ALA A 136 -10.01 -2.00 18.38
C ALA A 136 -10.86 -2.87 17.43
N LEU A 137 -11.06 -4.15 17.74
CA LEU A 137 -11.93 -5.02 16.95
C LEU A 137 -13.40 -4.59 17.06
N ALA A 138 -13.83 -4.10 18.22
CA ALA A 138 -15.19 -3.63 18.44
C ALA A 138 -15.52 -2.31 17.73
N SER A 139 -14.51 -1.55 17.27
CA SER A 139 -14.71 -0.35 16.46
C SER A 139 -14.78 -0.63 14.95
N LEU A 140 -14.53 -1.87 14.51
CA LEU A 140 -14.73 -2.28 13.12
C LEU A 140 -16.22 -2.34 12.80
N GLY A 141 -16.61 -1.92 11.60
CA GLY A 141 -18.03 -1.85 11.24
C GLY A 141 -18.27 -1.39 9.81
N ASP A 142 -19.54 -1.20 9.47
CA ASP A 142 -19.95 -0.64 8.18
C ASP A 142 -19.47 0.82 8.10
N ASP A 143 -18.78 1.19 7.01
CA ASP A 143 -18.27 2.54 6.77
C ASP A 143 -17.23 3.05 7.80
N GLU A 144 -16.74 2.15 8.65
CA GLU A 144 -15.67 2.39 9.59
C GLU A 144 -14.31 2.00 9.00
N THR A 145 -13.32 2.88 9.15
CA THR A 145 -11.97 2.61 8.64
C THR A 145 -10.96 3.45 9.41
N SER A 146 -9.90 2.80 9.89
CA SER A 146 -8.77 3.48 10.53
C SER A 146 -7.67 3.74 9.50
N MET A 147 -7.77 4.85 8.77
CA MET A 147 -6.75 5.28 7.79
C MET A 147 -6.13 6.62 8.17
N SER A 148 -4.87 6.81 7.80
CA SER A 148 -4.21 8.10 7.89
C SER A 148 -4.81 9.13 6.92
N VAL A 149 -4.79 10.40 7.31
CA VAL A 149 -5.20 11.53 6.46
C VAL A 149 -4.23 11.69 5.28
N SER A 150 -4.78 11.95 4.09
CA SER A 150 -4.04 12.28 2.87
C SER A 150 -3.98 13.80 2.70
N ALA A 151 -2.76 14.35 2.71
CA ALA A 151 -2.57 15.78 2.45
C ALA A 151 -2.95 16.17 1.01
N TYR A 152 -2.67 15.29 0.03
CA TYR A 152 -3.06 15.45 -1.36
C TYR A 152 -4.59 15.57 -1.52
N ASP A 153 -5.34 14.60 -0.99
CA ASP A 153 -6.80 14.59 -1.11
C ASP A 153 -7.43 15.75 -0.33
N THR A 154 -6.92 16.04 0.88
CA THR A 154 -7.38 17.18 1.69
C THR A 154 -7.19 18.49 0.95
N ALA A 155 -6.07 18.67 0.25
CA ALA A 155 -5.84 19.85 -0.58
C ALA A 155 -6.80 19.95 -1.77
N LEU A 156 -7.13 18.83 -2.43
CA LEU A 156 -8.08 18.86 -3.55
C LEU A 156 -9.50 19.16 -3.08
N VAL A 157 -9.91 18.62 -1.93
CA VAL A 157 -11.20 18.96 -1.30
C VAL A 157 -11.23 20.44 -0.91
N ALA A 158 -10.13 20.97 -0.39
CA ALA A 158 -10.02 22.38 -0.01
C ALA A 158 -10.13 23.34 -1.21
N LEU A 159 -9.88 22.89 -2.44
CA LEU A 159 -10.03 23.68 -3.67
C LEU A 159 -11.47 23.81 -4.15
N VAL A 160 -12.42 23.04 -3.61
CA VAL A 160 -13.83 23.14 -3.97
C VAL A 160 -14.34 24.52 -3.58
N LYS A 161 -14.83 25.29 -4.55
CA LYS A 161 -15.41 26.61 -4.31
C LYS A 161 -16.78 26.49 -3.65
N ASN A 162 -17.14 27.48 -2.85
CA ASN A 162 -18.45 27.56 -2.24
C ASN A 162 -19.57 27.47 -3.31
N LEU A 163 -20.44 26.47 -3.17
CA LEU A 163 -21.47 26.15 -4.15
C LEU A 163 -22.61 27.17 -4.18
N ASP A 164 -22.77 27.97 -3.10
CA ASP A 164 -23.76 29.04 -2.99
C ASP A 164 -23.27 30.37 -3.61
N GLY A 165 -22.09 30.38 -4.25
CA GLY A 165 -21.56 31.52 -5.00
C GLY A 165 -20.68 32.49 -4.20
N GLY A 166 -20.21 32.08 -3.01
CA GLY A 166 -19.19 32.85 -2.27
C GLY A 166 -17.78 32.67 -2.84
N ASP A 167 -16.91 33.66 -2.63
CA ASP A 167 -15.51 33.66 -3.10
C ASP A 167 -14.55 32.80 -2.24
N GLY A 168 -15.07 31.96 -1.34
CA GLY A 168 -14.28 31.16 -0.41
C GLY A 168 -14.37 29.65 -0.66
N PRO A 169 -13.59 28.85 0.09
CA PRO A 169 -13.67 27.39 0.01
C PRO A 169 -15.01 26.89 0.55
N GLN A 170 -15.55 25.85 -0.08
CA GLN A 170 -16.71 25.11 0.41
C GLN A 170 -16.42 24.44 1.76
N PHE A 171 -15.17 24.04 1.99
CA PHE A 171 -14.73 23.32 3.18
C PHE A 171 -13.54 24.03 3.85
N PRO A 172 -13.77 25.11 4.63
CA PRO A 172 -12.70 25.87 5.26
C PRO A 172 -11.84 25.05 6.23
N SER A 173 -12.41 24.05 6.92
CA SER A 173 -11.66 23.19 7.86
C SER A 173 -10.56 22.37 7.17
N CYS A 174 -10.67 22.09 5.87
CA CYS A 174 -9.59 21.46 5.11
C CYS A 174 -8.37 22.40 4.98
N ILE A 175 -8.60 23.71 4.85
CA ILE A 175 -7.52 24.71 4.86
C ILE A 175 -6.87 24.76 6.24
N ASP A 176 -7.67 24.76 7.31
CA ASP A 176 -7.16 24.73 8.68
C ASP A 176 -6.28 23.50 8.92
N TRP A 177 -6.69 22.33 8.44
CA TRP A 177 -5.90 21.11 8.52
C TRP A 177 -4.57 21.25 7.76
N ILE A 178 -4.58 21.76 6.53
CA ILE A 178 -3.36 21.96 5.73
C ILE A 178 -2.37 22.87 6.46
N VAL A 179 -2.86 23.99 7.02
CA VAL A 179 -2.04 24.96 7.75
C VAL A 179 -1.37 24.33 8.98
N GLN A 180 -2.09 23.47 9.69
CA GLN A 180 -1.62 22.86 10.95
C GLN A 180 -0.68 21.66 10.75
N ASN A 181 -0.63 21.08 9.54
CA ASN A 181 0.03 19.79 9.29
C ASN A 181 1.22 19.86 8.33
N GLN A 182 1.79 21.05 8.06
CA GLN A 182 3.06 21.16 7.34
C GLN A 182 4.20 20.53 8.16
N LEU A 183 4.99 19.67 7.52
CA LEU A 183 6.15 19.02 8.15
C LEU A 183 7.29 20.04 8.40
N PRO A 184 8.25 19.73 9.29
CA PRO A 184 9.35 20.64 9.60
C PRO A 184 10.21 21.05 8.39
N ASP A 185 10.34 20.17 7.40
CA ASP A 185 11.09 20.41 6.15
C ASP A 185 10.31 21.25 5.12
N GLY A 186 9.07 21.66 5.43
CA GLY A 186 8.20 22.43 4.54
C GLY A 186 7.30 21.57 3.65
N SER A 187 7.45 20.24 3.65
CA SER A 187 6.61 19.32 2.87
C SER A 187 5.31 18.94 3.58
N TRP A 188 4.44 18.24 2.85
CA TRP A 188 3.35 17.42 3.39
C TRP A 188 3.49 15.99 2.86
N GLY A 189 2.94 15.01 3.57
CA GLY A 189 2.96 13.57 3.22
C GLY A 189 3.12 12.68 4.45
N ASP A 190 3.52 11.41 4.27
CA ASP A 190 3.76 10.51 5.41
C ASP A 190 4.93 11.03 6.28
N PRO A 191 4.71 11.28 7.59
CA PRO A 191 5.74 11.84 8.48
C PRO A 191 6.82 10.82 8.88
N ALA A 192 6.54 9.52 8.78
CA ALA A 192 7.38 8.43 9.24
C ALA A 192 8.16 7.75 8.10
N PHE A 193 7.66 7.81 6.86
CA PHE A 193 8.28 7.25 5.67
C PHE A 193 8.48 8.33 4.61
N PHE A 194 9.72 8.53 4.17
CA PHE A 194 10.03 9.47 3.10
C PHE A 194 10.03 8.75 1.76
N MET A 195 9.13 9.14 0.87
CA MET A 195 9.16 8.80 -0.55
C MET A 195 9.02 10.09 -1.35
N VAL A 196 9.92 10.35 -2.30
CA VAL A 196 9.96 11.66 -2.96
C VAL A 196 8.65 11.97 -3.68
N GLN A 197 8.05 10.98 -4.34
CA GLN A 197 6.81 11.17 -5.10
C GLN A 197 5.63 11.52 -4.19
N ASP A 198 5.50 10.86 -3.04
CA ASP A 198 4.48 11.16 -2.02
C ASP A 198 4.62 12.59 -1.50
N ARG A 199 5.85 12.97 -1.12
CA ARG A 199 6.13 14.30 -0.61
C ARG A 199 5.90 15.37 -1.66
N MET A 200 6.34 15.14 -2.89
CA MET A 200 6.23 16.12 -3.98
C MET A 200 4.77 16.38 -4.36
N ILE A 201 3.96 15.33 -4.56
CA ILE A 201 2.56 15.50 -4.97
C ILE A 201 1.71 16.10 -3.86
N SER A 202 1.90 15.66 -2.61
CA SER A 202 1.19 16.20 -1.44
C SER A 202 1.54 17.66 -1.20
N THR A 203 2.84 18.00 -1.25
CA THR A 203 3.30 19.39 -1.06
C THR A 203 2.78 20.31 -2.16
N LEU A 204 2.86 19.88 -3.43
CA LEU A 204 2.36 20.66 -4.55
C LEU A 204 0.86 20.94 -4.42
N ALA A 205 0.06 19.93 -4.07
CA ALA A 205 -1.37 20.08 -3.86
C ALA A 205 -1.68 21.10 -2.75
N CYS A 206 -1.02 20.97 -1.58
CA CYS A 206 -1.22 21.89 -0.46
C CYS A 206 -0.81 23.32 -0.78
N VAL A 207 0.32 23.51 -1.48
CA VAL A 207 0.78 24.84 -1.93
C VAL A 207 -0.24 25.47 -2.90
N VAL A 208 -0.75 24.69 -3.86
CA VAL A 208 -1.80 25.15 -4.79
C VAL A 208 -3.06 25.56 -4.03
N ALA A 209 -3.49 24.80 -3.03
CA ALA A 209 -4.67 25.12 -2.23
C ALA A 209 -4.48 26.42 -1.42
N VAL A 210 -3.39 26.54 -0.69
CA VAL A 210 -3.04 27.72 0.13
C VAL A 210 -2.92 28.98 -0.73
N LYS A 211 -2.27 28.86 -1.89
CA LYS A 211 -2.11 29.97 -2.84
C LYS A 211 -3.45 30.39 -3.45
N SER A 212 -4.30 29.43 -3.82
CA SER A 212 -5.62 29.67 -4.42
C SER A 212 -6.54 30.52 -3.53
N TRP A 213 -6.39 30.39 -2.20
CA TRP A 213 -7.19 31.12 -1.21
C TRP A 213 -6.45 32.29 -0.56
N ASN A 214 -5.28 32.67 -1.07
CA ASN A 214 -4.43 33.74 -0.52
C ASN A 214 -4.17 33.60 0.99
N ILE A 215 -3.91 32.37 1.44
CA ILE A 215 -3.61 32.11 2.85
C ILE A 215 -2.16 32.52 3.12
N ASP A 216 -1.99 33.60 3.88
CA ASP A 216 -0.70 34.11 4.33
C ASP A 216 -0.47 33.75 5.79
N SER A 217 0.09 32.57 6.03
CA SER A 217 0.39 32.05 7.37
C SER A 217 1.82 31.50 7.38
N ASP A 218 2.68 32.04 8.26
CA ASP A 218 4.02 31.52 8.59
C ASP A 218 4.91 31.13 7.39
N ASN A 219 4.83 31.87 6.28
CA ASN A 219 5.53 31.58 5.01
C ASN A 219 5.31 30.14 4.52
N LEU A 220 4.14 29.57 4.82
CA LEU A 220 3.80 28.17 4.58
C LEU A 220 3.90 27.80 3.09
N CYS A 221 3.40 28.69 2.22
CA CYS A 221 3.54 28.58 0.77
C CYS A 221 5.01 28.55 0.33
N ASP A 222 5.81 29.52 0.77
CA ASP A 222 7.22 29.65 0.39
C ASP A 222 8.06 28.45 0.83
N ARG A 223 7.80 27.92 2.03
CA ARG A 223 8.47 26.71 2.55
C ARG A 223 8.14 25.48 1.70
N GLY A 224 6.88 25.32 1.29
CA GLY A 224 6.47 24.23 0.40
C GLY A 224 7.08 24.35 -1.00
N VAL A 225 7.09 25.56 -1.56
CA VAL A 225 7.75 25.85 -2.85
C VAL A 225 9.25 25.57 -2.76
N LEU A 226 9.92 25.98 -1.68
CA LEU A 226 11.34 25.70 -1.47
C LEU A 226 11.60 24.19 -1.43
N PHE A 227 10.80 23.42 -0.69
CA PHE A 227 10.91 21.97 -0.66
C PHE A 227 10.79 21.36 -2.06
N ILE A 228 9.82 21.79 -2.87
CA ILE A 228 9.63 21.31 -4.25
C ILE A 228 10.87 21.60 -5.10
N LYS A 229 11.43 22.82 -5.01
CA LYS A 229 12.65 23.20 -5.73
C LYS A 229 13.84 22.32 -5.37
N GLU A 230 14.05 22.08 -4.08
CA GLU A 230 15.18 21.30 -3.58
C GLU A 230 15.08 19.81 -3.95
N ASN A 231 13.88 19.30 -4.21
CA ASN A 231 13.62 17.87 -4.45
C ASN A 231 13.19 17.52 -5.89
N MET A 232 13.00 18.50 -6.78
CA MET A 232 12.54 18.26 -8.17
C MET A 232 13.40 17.21 -8.89
N SER A 233 14.72 17.40 -8.89
CA SER A 233 15.67 16.50 -9.56
C SER A 233 15.65 15.06 -9.04
N ARG A 234 15.21 14.84 -7.79
CA ARG A 234 15.13 13.51 -7.16
C ARG A 234 13.97 12.66 -7.69
N LEU A 235 13.01 13.25 -8.40
CA LEU A 235 11.91 12.50 -9.04
C LEU A 235 12.40 11.48 -10.09
N VAL A 236 13.63 11.64 -10.61
CA VAL A 236 14.28 10.67 -11.52
C VAL A 236 14.86 9.46 -10.77
N GLU A 237 15.17 9.62 -9.48
CA GLU A 237 16.10 8.74 -8.76
C GLU A 237 15.44 7.57 -8.01
N GLU A 238 14.11 7.47 -7.98
CA GLU A 238 13.41 6.50 -7.12
C GLU A 238 12.61 5.43 -7.90
N GLU A 239 12.59 4.22 -7.33
CA GLU A 239 12.12 2.96 -7.93
C GLU A 239 10.73 3.10 -8.56
N GLN A 240 10.64 2.94 -9.90
CA GLN A 240 9.37 2.96 -10.65
C GLN A 240 8.33 1.97 -10.11
N ASP A 241 8.79 0.99 -9.35
CA ASP A 241 8.00 -0.10 -8.80
C ASP A 241 7.05 0.32 -7.67
N TRP A 242 7.35 1.40 -6.93
CA TRP A 242 6.52 1.95 -5.84
C TRP A 242 5.82 3.28 -6.20
N MET A 243 5.79 3.62 -7.49
CA MET A 243 5.15 4.84 -7.96
C MET A 243 3.68 4.92 -7.50
N PRO A 244 3.27 6.01 -6.80
CA PRO A 244 1.88 6.21 -6.41
C PRO A 244 0.92 6.16 -7.59
N CYS A 245 -0.29 5.71 -7.32
CA CYS A 245 -1.34 5.54 -8.31
C CYS A 245 -1.69 6.88 -8.95
N GLY A 246 -1.64 6.92 -10.28
CA GLY A 246 -1.98 8.12 -11.02
C GLY A 246 -0.93 9.24 -10.94
N PHE A 247 0.22 9.05 -10.28
CA PHE A 247 1.22 10.12 -10.11
C PHE A 247 1.59 10.80 -11.44
N GLU A 248 1.87 10.03 -12.50
CA GLU A 248 2.26 10.61 -13.79
C GLU A 248 1.10 11.30 -14.53
N ILE A 249 -0.14 11.22 -14.04
CA ILE A 249 -1.30 11.95 -14.56
C ILE A 249 -1.60 13.17 -13.67
N ASN A 250 -1.64 12.93 -12.36
CA ASN A 250 -2.09 13.86 -11.33
C ASN A 250 -1.04 14.94 -11.03
N PHE A 251 0.24 14.57 -10.94
CA PHE A 251 1.31 15.51 -10.63
C PHE A 251 1.46 16.60 -11.71
N PRO A 252 1.48 16.28 -13.03
CA PRO A 252 1.50 17.32 -14.04
C PRO A 252 0.22 18.17 -14.10
N ALA A 253 -0.96 17.58 -13.85
CA ALA A 253 -2.20 18.35 -13.78
C ALA A 253 -2.16 19.41 -12.65
N LEU A 254 -1.53 19.09 -11.52
CA LEU A 254 -1.26 20.06 -10.46
C LEU A 254 -0.20 21.10 -10.83
N LEU A 255 0.83 20.72 -11.59
CA LEU A 255 1.85 21.67 -12.06
C LEU A 255 1.24 22.74 -12.97
N GLU A 256 0.32 22.38 -13.86
CA GLU A 256 -0.39 23.38 -14.68
C GLU A 256 -1.23 24.33 -13.82
N LYS A 257 -1.93 23.81 -12.80
CA LYS A 257 -2.63 24.68 -11.83
C LYS A 257 -1.66 25.59 -11.07
N ALA A 258 -0.50 25.09 -10.69
CA ALA A 258 0.51 25.90 -9.99
C ALA A 258 1.07 27.01 -10.87
N LYS A 259 1.23 26.73 -12.17
CA LYS A 259 1.67 27.68 -13.18
C LYS A 259 0.64 28.79 -13.38
N ASP A 260 -0.65 28.45 -13.44
CA ASP A 260 -1.76 29.43 -13.51
C ASP A 260 -1.83 30.36 -12.29
N LEU A 261 -1.24 29.94 -11.16
CA LEU A 261 -1.16 30.72 -9.91
C LEU A 261 0.16 31.48 -9.74
N ASP A 262 0.99 31.53 -10.79
CA ASP A 262 2.32 32.15 -10.80
C ASP A 262 3.24 31.64 -9.67
N LEU A 263 3.14 30.35 -9.31
CA LEU A 263 4.05 29.75 -8.34
C LEU A 263 5.43 29.55 -8.97
N ASP A 264 6.47 29.99 -8.26
CA ASP A 264 7.87 29.89 -8.68
C ASP A 264 8.38 28.45 -8.50
N ILE A 265 8.08 27.58 -9.47
CA ILE A 265 8.49 26.17 -9.52
C ILE A 265 9.39 25.98 -10.75
N PRO A 266 10.38 25.06 -10.73
CA PRO A 266 11.23 24.80 -11.87
C PRO A 266 10.49 23.99 -12.96
N TYR A 267 9.58 24.65 -13.70
CA TYR A 267 8.78 24.01 -14.75
C TYR A 267 9.59 23.51 -15.96
N ASP A 268 10.80 24.05 -16.15
CA ASP A 268 11.72 23.65 -17.22
C ASP A 268 12.72 22.56 -16.75
N ASP A 269 12.52 21.94 -15.58
CA ASP A 269 13.38 20.85 -15.11
C ASP A 269 13.26 19.62 -16.05
N PRO A 270 14.38 19.06 -16.54
CA PRO A 270 14.36 17.93 -17.47
C PRO A 270 13.56 16.71 -16.99
N VAL A 271 13.43 16.50 -15.67
CA VAL A 271 12.62 15.37 -15.15
C VAL A 271 11.15 15.49 -15.57
N LEU A 272 10.65 16.72 -15.70
CA LEU A 272 9.26 16.97 -16.04
C LEU A 272 8.98 16.57 -17.49
N GLU A 273 9.94 16.72 -18.41
CA GLU A 273 9.78 16.28 -19.81
C GLU A 273 9.40 14.81 -19.90
N GLU A 274 10.09 13.94 -19.13
CA GLU A 274 9.79 12.51 -19.09
C GLU A 274 8.41 12.23 -18.47
N ILE A 275 8.05 12.95 -17.40
CA ILE A 275 6.75 12.78 -16.73
C ILE A 275 5.61 13.22 -17.66
N TYR A 276 5.73 14.36 -18.35
CA TYR A 276 4.74 14.81 -19.34
C TYR A 276 4.63 13.84 -20.52
N ALA A 277 5.75 13.28 -21.00
CA ALA A 277 5.71 12.24 -22.04
C ALA A 277 4.94 10.99 -21.58
N LYS A 278 5.18 10.53 -20.34
CA LYS A 278 4.43 9.42 -19.73
C LYS A 278 2.95 9.77 -19.57
N ARG A 279 2.63 10.98 -19.12
CA ARG A 279 1.25 11.48 -19.02
C ARG A 279 0.52 11.37 -20.34
N ASN A 280 1.08 11.97 -21.39
CA ASN A 280 0.47 12.01 -22.72
C ASN A 280 0.26 10.60 -23.28
N LEU A 281 1.24 9.70 -23.09
CA LEU A 281 1.09 8.30 -23.47
C LEU A 281 -0.03 7.60 -22.70
N LYS A 282 -0.13 7.81 -21.38
CA LYS A 282 -1.19 7.21 -20.55
C LYS A 282 -2.57 7.75 -20.92
N LEU A 283 -2.73 9.06 -21.04
CA LEU A 283 -4.00 9.69 -21.43
C LEU A 283 -4.46 9.22 -22.81
N SER A 284 -3.55 9.07 -23.79
CA SER A 284 -3.88 8.57 -25.13
C SER A 284 -4.42 7.14 -25.17
N LYS A 285 -4.19 6.36 -24.10
CA LYS A 285 -4.63 4.97 -23.96
C LYS A 285 -5.92 4.81 -23.16
N ILE A 286 -6.44 5.90 -22.58
CA ILE A 286 -7.68 5.84 -21.80
C ILE A 286 -8.86 5.61 -22.76
N PRO A 287 -9.60 4.49 -22.61
CA PRO A 287 -10.77 4.23 -23.43
C PRO A 287 -11.94 5.08 -22.93
N LEU A 288 -12.11 6.27 -23.51
CA LEU A 288 -13.13 7.25 -23.09
C LEU A 288 -14.55 6.68 -23.16
N ASP A 289 -14.85 5.88 -24.18
CA ASP A 289 -16.14 5.19 -24.32
C ASP A 289 -16.41 4.26 -23.15
N VAL A 290 -15.41 3.49 -22.72
CA VAL A 290 -15.52 2.58 -21.56
C VAL A 290 -15.61 3.38 -20.25
N LEU A 291 -14.78 4.42 -20.09
CA LEU A 291 -14.76 5.29 -18.91
C LEU A 291 -16.13 5.92 -18.62
N HIS A 292 -16.87 6.30 -19.66
CA HIS A 292 -18.21 6.90 -19.53
C HIS A 292 -19.35 5.85 -19.53
N ALA A 293 -19.07 4.59 -19.86
CA ALA A 293 -20.12 3.56 -19.96
C ALA A 293 -20.27 2.73 -18.68
N ILE A 294 -19.17 2.40 -18.01
CA ILE A 294 -19.15 1.48 -16.88
C ILE A 294 -18.17 1.93 -15.79
N PRO A 295 -18.41 1.57 -14.51
CA PRO A 295 -17.43 1.82 -13.46
C PRO A 295 -16.10 1.12 -13.78
N THR A 296 -15.01 1.88 -13.72
CA THR A 296 -13.64 1.38 -13.83
C THR A 296 -12.77 2.01 -12.73
N THR A 297 -11.60 1.43 -12.48
CA THR A 297 -10.62 1.98 -11.53
C THR A 297 -10.09 3.36 -11.94
N LEU A 298 -10.26 3.76 -13.20
CA LEU A 298 -9.93 5.12 -13.68
C LEU A 298 -10.72 6.21 -12.95
N LEU A 299 -11.91 5.89 -12.43
CA LEU A 299 -12.73 6.81 -11.63
C LEU A 299 -12.02 7.25 -10.33
N PHE A 300 -11.02 6.49 -9.85
CA PHE A 300 -10.23 6.85 -8.67
C PHE A 300 -9.26 8.02 -8.91
N SER A 301 -9.00 8.38 -10.17
CA SER A 301 -8.00 9.41 -10.52
C SER A 301 -8.49 10.37 -11.62
N VAL A 302 -9.80 10.62 -11.69
CA VAL A 302 -10.40 11.50 -12.71
C VAL A 302 -10.01 12.97 -12.53
N GLU A 303 -9.59 13.39 -11.34
CA GLU A 303 -9.12 14.74 -11.04
C GLU A 303 -7.89 15.16 -11.86
N GLY A 304 -7.05 14.20 -12.28
CA GLY A 304 -5.86 14.47 -13.10
C GLY A 304 -6.11 14.43 -14.61
N MET A 305 -7.31 14.01 -15.04
CA MET A 305 -7.67 13.82 -16.45
C MET A 305 -8.21 15.11 -17.10
N VAL A 306 -7.71 16.27 -16.67
CA VAL A 306 -8.21 17.61 -17.02
C VAL A 306 -8.18 17.95 -18.52
N ASP A 307 -7.31 17.28 -19.30
CA ASP A 307 -7.17 17.52 -20.74
C ASP A 307 -8.04 16.59 -21.61
N LEU A 308 -8.77 15.67 -20.98
CA LEU A 308 -9.69 14.78 -21.68
C LEU A 308 -11.08 15.41 -21.77
N PRO A 309 -11.84 15.15 -22.86
CA PRO A 309 -13.20 15.63 -23.01
C PRO A 309 -14.14 14.78 -22.14
N LEU A 310 -14.12 15.02 -20.83
CA LEU A 310 -14.95 14.32 -19.85
C LEU A 310 -16.38 14.89 -19.84
N ASP A 311 -17.37 14.02 -19.99
CA ASP A 311 -18.77 14.33 -19.75
C ASP A 311 -19.13 13.99 -18.31
N TRP A 312 -19.04 15.01 -17.45
CA TRP A 312 -19.30 14.89 -16.01
C TRP A 312 -20.73 14.45 -15.68
N GLU A 313 -21.72 14.78 -16.52
CA GLU A 313 -23.11 14.33 -16.31
C GLU A 313 -23.25 12.83 -16.53
N THR A 314 -22.51 12.29 -17.49
CA THR A 314 -22.46 10.85 -17.72
C THR A 314 -21.63 10.15 -16.63
N LEU A 315 -20.47 10.70 -16.27
CA LEU A 315 -19.62 10.15 -15.21
C LEU A 315 -20.33 10.13 -13.85
N LEU A 316 -21.16 11.14 -13.54
CA LEU A 316 -21.92 11.21 -12.29
C LEU A 316 -22.85 10.01 -12.08
N ARG A 317 -23.32 9.38 -13.17
CA ARG A 317 -24.16 8.17 -13.10
C ARG A 317 -23.39 6.92 -12.67
N LEU A 318 -22.05 6.97 -12.70
CA LEU A 318 -21.16 5.89 -12.30
C LEU A 318 -20.68 6.04 -10.85
N ARG A 319 -21.10 7.09 -10.14
CA ARG A 319 -20.81 7.34 -8.73
C ARG A 319 -21.27 6.16 -7.87
N CYS A 320 -20.51 5.86 -6.81
CA CYS A 320 -20.85 4.86 -5.83
C CYS A 320 -22.08 5.30 -5.00
N PRO A 321 -22.87 4.36 -4.46
CA PRO A 321 -24.08 4.69 -3.70
C PRO A 321 -23.88 5.63 -2.50
N ASP A 322 -22.67 5.67 -1.92
CA ASP A 322 -22.28 6.51 -0.79
C ASP A 322 -22.01 7.98 -1.15
N GLY A 323 -21.97 8.33 -2.44
CA GLY A 323 -21.58 9.68 -2.90
C GLY A 323 -20.18 9.75 -3.50
N SER A 324 -19.40 8.68 -3.46
CA SER A 324 -18.00 8.75 -3.87
C SER A 324 -17.76 8.39 -5.34
N PHE A 325 -16.71 8.96 -5.92
CA PHE A 325 -16.10 8.44 -7.14
C PHE A 325 -15.02 7.42 -6.76
N HIS A 326 -15.37 6.13 -6.87
CA HIS A 326 -14.49 5.01 -6.52
C HIS A 326 -13.87 5.13 -5.12
N SER A 327 -14.61 5.63 -4.14
CA SER A 327 -14.11 5.87 -2.77
C SER A 327 -13.02 6.93 -2.63
N SER A 328 -12.60 7.64 -3.70
CA SER A 328 -11.58 8.69 -3.63
C SER A 328 -12.19 10.06 -3.27
N PRO A 329 -11.72 10.73 -2.21
CA PRO A 329 -12.14 12.10 -1.92
C PRO A 329 -11.64 13.11 -2.96
N ALA A 330 -10.42 12.99 -3.47
CA ALA A 330 -9.91 13.84 -4.54
C ALA A 330 -10.77 13.77 -5.82
N ALA A 331 -11.09 12.56 -6.29
CA ALA A 331 -11.95 12.36 -7.45
C ALA A 331 -13.37 12.90 -7.22
N THR A 332 -13.89 12.70 -6.01
CA THR A 332 -15.22 13.19 -5.62
C THR A 332 -15.26 14.72 -5.53
N ALA A 333 -14.18 15.37 -5.08
CA ALA A 333 -14.04 16.83 -5.08
C ALA A 333 -14.04 17.41 -6.50
N ALA A 334 -13.38 16.73 -7.45
CA ALA A 334 -13.42 17.11 -8.86
C ALA A 334 -14.86 16.99 -9.41
N ALA A 335 -15.53 15.87 -9.17
CA ALA A 335 -16.92 15.68 -9.59
C ALA A 335 -17.86 16.72 -8.98
N LEU A 336 -17.72 17.02 -7.69
CA LEU A 336 -18.51 18.05 -7.01
C LEU A 336 -18.30 19.42 -7.64
N SER A 337 -17.04 19.78 -7.93
CA SER A 337 -16.69 21.07 -8.53
C SER A 337 -17.32 21.27 -9.92
N HIS A 338 -17.51 20.18 -10.68
CA HIS A 338 -18.09 20.24 -12.02
C HIS A 338 -19.62 20.14 -12.06
N THR A 339 -20.22 19.44 -11.10
CA THR A 339 -21.65 19.06 -11.16
C THR A 339 -22.51 19.69 -10.06
N GLY A 340 -21.90 20.10 -8.94
CA GLY A 340 -22.64 20.53 -7.75
C GLY A 340 -23.47 19.41 -7.09
N ASP A 341 -23.15 18.14 -7.36
CA ASP A 341 -23.92 17.00 -6.87
C ASP A 341 -23.96 16.91 -5.34
N LYS A 342 -25.17 16.77 -4.79
CA LYS A 342 -25.40 16.79 -3.34
C LYS A 342 -24.85 15.55 -2.63
N GLU A 343 -24.79 14.41 -3.31
CA GLU A 343 -24.28 13.19 -2.70
C GLU A 343 -22.75 13.19 -2.67
N CYS A 344 -22.08 13.74 -3.70
CA CYS A 344 -20.65 14.05 -3.65
C CYS A 344 -20.32 14.98 -2.48
N HIS A 345 -21.12 16.04 -2.30
CA HIS A 345 -20.98 16.95 -1.16
C HIS A 345 -21.17 16.21 0.18
N ALA A 346 -22.25 15.44 0.32
CA ALA A 346 -22.55 14.70 1.54
C ALA A 346 -21.47 13.66 1.88
N PHE A 347 -20.85 13.02 0.89
CA PHE A 347 -19.71 12.12 1.10
C PHE A 347 -18.54 12.87 1.73
N LEU A 348 -18.10 13.98 1.10
CA LEU A 348 -16.97 14.77 1.59
C LEU A 348 -17.24 15.38 2.98
N ASP A 349 -18.43 15.91 3.22
CA ASP A 349 -18.81 16.50 4.50
C ASP A 349 -18.72 15.47 5.65
N ARG A 350 -19.16 14.22 5.43
CA ARG A 350 -19.01 13.14 6.41
C ARG A 350 -17.54 12.85 6.73
N LEU A 351 -16.68 12.81 5.72
CA LEU A 351 -15.25 12.56 5.94
C LEU A 351 -14.60 13.70 6.72
N ILE A 352 -14.87 14.94 6.33
CA ILE A 352 -14.31 16.13 7.00
C ILE A 352 -14.70 16.16 8.48
N GLN A 353 -15.93 15.79 8.81
CA GLN A 353 -16.38 15.66 10.20
C GLN A 353 -15.66 14.52 10.94
N LYS A 354 -15.47 13.38 10.28
CA LYS A 354 -14.80 12.20 10.85
C LYS A 354 -13.30 12.40 11.08
N PHE A 355 -12.64 13.13 10.19
CA PHE A 355 -11.19 13.31 10.15
C PHE A 355 -10.75 14.75 10.52
N GLU A 356 -11.63 15.48 11.22
CA GLU A 356 -11.35 16.80 11.81
C GLU A 356 -10.71 17.80 10.83
N GLY A 357 -11.30 17.93 9.64
CA GLY A 357 -10.80 18.80 8.56
C GLY A 357 -9.97 18.08 7.51
N GLY A 358 -9.31 16.99 7.86
CA GLY A 358 -8.62 16.12 6.90
C GLY A 358 -9.57 15.20 6.14
N VAL A 359 -9.06 14.52 5.11
CA VAL A 359 -9.68 13.34 4.49
C VAL A 359 -8.61 12.30 4.12
N PRO A 360 -8.90 10.99 4.15
CA PRO A 360 -7.97 9.94 3.69
C PRO A 360 -7.87 9.92 2.16
N CYS A 361 -7.00 9.05 1.61
CA CYS A 361 -6.90 8.84 0.16
C CYS A 361 -8.04 7.98 -0.43
N SER A 362 -8.70 7.19 0.41
CA SER A 362 -9.85 6.37 0.05
C SER A 362 -10.73 6.19 1.28
N HIS A 363 -12.05 6.16 1.11
CA HIS A 363 -12.98 5.82 2.18
C HIS A 363 -14.31 5.26 1.65
N SER A 364 -14.91 4.25 2.30
CA SER A 364 -14.35 3.39 3.36
C SER A 364 -13.48 2.25 2.80
N MET A 365 -12.72 1.57 3.65
CA MET A 365 -11.96 0.34 3.34
C MET A 365 -12.32 -0.79 4.33
N ASP A 366 -13.57 -0.80 4.76
CA ASP A 366 -14.07 -1.65 5.85
C ASP A 366 -14.00 -3.16 5.56
N THR A 367 -14.14 -3.58 4.30
CA THR A 367 -13.99 -5.00 3.90
C THR A 367 -12.52 -5.39 3.91
N PHE A 368 -11.69 -4.56 3.29
CA PHE A 368 -10.24 -4.71 3.29
C PHE A 368 -9.69 -4.80 4.73
N GLU A 369 -10.04 -3.86 5.62
CA GLU A 369 -9.54 -3.80 6.99
C GLU A 369 -9.88 -5.07 7.78
N GLN A 370 -11.14 -5.53 7.70
CA GLN A 370 -11.57 -6.72 8.44
C GLN A 370 -10.89 -8.01 7.94
N LEU A 371 -10.74 -8.17 6.61
CA LEU A 371 -10.03 -9.32 6.03
C LEU A 371 -8.59 -9.38 6.54
N TRP A 372 -7.94 -8.23 6.53
CA TRP A 372 -6.54 -8.08 6.87
C TRP A 372 -6.26 -8.17 8.37
N VAL A 373 -7.16 -7.69 9.22
CA VAL A 373 -7.09 -7.86 10.67
C VAL A 373 -7.20 -9.34 11.03
N VAL A 374 -8.19 -10.05 10.48
CA VAL A 374 -8.37 -11.49 10.73
C VAL A 374 -7.13 -12.28 10.29
N ASP A 375 -6.62 -12.03 9.08
CA ASP A 375 -5.43 -12.73 8.57
C ASP A 375 -4.19 -12.49 9.45
N ARG A 376 -3.97 -11.24 9.88
CA ARG A 376 -2.82 -10.88 10.74
C ARG A 376 -2.93 -11.55 12.11
N LEU A 377 -4.10 -11.52 12.76
CA LEU A 377 -4.31 -12.19 14.07
C LEU A 377 -4.08 -13.71 13.98
N MET A 378 -4.51 -14.33 12.89
CA MET A 378 -4.32 -15.76 12.64
C MET A 378 -2.84 -16.10 12.43
N ARG A 379 -2.15 -15.39 11.54
CA ARG A 379 -0.73 -15.65 11.22
C ARG A 379 0.19 -15.36 12.40
N LEU A 380 -0.10 -14.32 13.19
CA LEU A 380 0.60 -14.03 14.45
C LEU A 380 0.33 -15.09 15.55
N GLY A 381 -0.58 -16.04 15.32
CA GLY A 381 -0.84 -17.15 16.22
C GLY A 381 -1.53 -16.74 17.53
N ILE A 382 -2.24 -15.61 17.53
CA ILE A 382 -2.96 -15.04 18.68
C ILE A 382 -4.49 -15.02 18.52
N SER A 383 -5.01 -15.40 17.35
CA SER A 383 -6.46 -15.42 17.02
C SER A 383 -7.36 -16.12 18.06
N ARG A 384 -6.87 -17.14 18.76
CA ARG A 384 -7.63 -17.88 19.80
C ARG A 384 -8.22 -16.99 20.91
N HIS A 385 -7.62 -15.82 21.15
CA HIS A 385 -8.08 -14.87 22.17
C HIS A 385 -9.28 -14.02 21.71
N PHE A 386 -9.54 -14.01 20.40
CA PHE A 386 -10.47 -13.12 19.70
C PHE A 386 -11.48 -13.91 18.85
N THR A 387 -11.83 -15.13 19.27
CA THR A 387 -12.67 -16.04 18.47
C THR A 387 -14.04 -15.45 18.15
N SER A 388 -14.66 -14.73 19.10
CA SER A 388 -15.98 -14.12 18.90
C SER A 388 -15.92 -12.94 17.95
N GLU A 389 -14.90 -12.12 18.09
CA GLU A 389 -14.66 -10.91 17.30
C GLU A 389 -14.30 -11.28 15.85
N ILE A 390 -13.45 -12.31 15.66
CA ILE A 390 -13.15 -12.87 14.34
C ILE A 390 -14.41 -13.43 13.67
N GLN A 391 -15.26 -14.14 14.42
CA GLN A 391 -16.52 -14.65 13.89
C GLN A 391 -17.42 -13.51 13.40
N GLN A 392 -17.52 -12.40 14.14
CA GLN A 392 -18.27 -11.21 13.72
C GLN A 392 -17.70 -10.58 12.45
N CYS A 393 -16.38 -10.49 12.32
CA CYS A 393 -15.72 -10.01 11.10
C CYS A 393 -16.05 -10.92 9.89
N LEU A 394 -16.00 -12.24 10.08
CA LEU A 394 -16.33 -13.19 9.01
C LEU A 394 -17.81 -13.12 8.61
N GLU A 395 -18.73 -12.93 9.56
CA GLU A 395 -20.15 -12.72 9.27
C GLU A 395 -20.39 -11.42 8.50
N PHE A 396 -19.64 -10.37 8.81
CA PHE A 396 -19.62 -9.14 8.03
C PHE A 396 -19.14 -9.36 6.59
N ILE A 397 -17.99 -10.00 6.41
CA ILE A 397 -17.43 -10.31 5.10
C ILE A 397 -18.39 -11.20 4.30
N TYR A 398 -19.00 -12.22 4.92
CA TYR A 398 -19.93 -13.13 4.27
C TYR A 398 -21.20 -12.42 3.80
N ARG A 399 -21.74 -11.48 4.57
CA ARG A 399 -22.91 -10.66 4.16
C ARG A 399 -22.64 -9.84 2.89
N ARG A 400 -21.38 -9.52 2.62
CA ARG A 400 -20.93 -8.74 1.46
C ARG A 400 -20.44 -9.60 0.30
N TRP A 401 -20.32 -10.91 0.50
CA TRP A 401 -19.86 -11.83 -0.53
C TRP A 401 -20.82 -11.87 -1.72
N THR A 402 -20.29 -11.64 -2.92
CA THR A 402 -21.08 -11.68 -4.16
C THR A 402 -20.52 -12.72 -5.14
N GLN A 403 -21.31 -13.06 -6.17
CA GLN A 403 -20.84 -13.92 -7.27
C GLN A 403 -19.72 -13.27 -8.12
N LYS A 404 -19.53 -11.96 -8.02
CA LYS A 404 -18.48 -11.22 -8.72
C LYS A 404 -17.19 -11.06 -7.90
N GLY A 405 -17.26 -11.25 -6.58
CA GLY A 405 -16.15 -11.05 -5.67
C GLY A 405 -16.48 -10.07 -4.55
N LEU A 406 -15.43 -9.69 -3.84
CA LEU A 406 -15.41 -8.61 -2.85
C LEU A 406 -14.66 -7.42 -3.45
N ALA A 407 -15.12 -6.23 -3.10
CA ALA A 407 -14.37 -4.99 -3.23
C ALA A 407 -13.93 -4.54 -1.83
N HIS A 408 -13.10 -3.50 -1.77
CA HIS A 408 -12.60 -2.93 -0.52
C HIS A 408 -13.70 -2.39 0.42
N ASN A 409 -14.88 -2.06 -0.12
CA ASN A 409 -16.09 -1.74 0.66
C ASN A 409 -17.39 -2.15 -0.08
N MET A 410 -18.54 -2.03 0.58
CA MET A 410 -19.85 -2.43 0.03
C MET A 410 -20.40 -1.51 -1.09
N HIS A 411 -19.89 -0.28 -1.19
CA HIS A 411 -20.36 0.73 -2.15
C HIS A 411 -19.58 0.68 -3.46
N CYS A 412 -18.33 0.21 -3.44
CA CYS A 412 -17.51 0.05 -4.62
C CYS A 412 -18.06 -1.08 -5.51
N PRO A 413 -18.43 -0.79 -6.77
CA PRO A 413 -19.01 -1.78 -7.67
C PRO A 413 -17.96 -2.71 -8.32
N ILE A 414 -16.67 -2.43 -8.11
CA ILE A 414 -15.56 -3.09 -8.79
C ILE A 414 -14.82 -3.96 -7.78
N PRO A 415 -14.99 -5.30 -7.84
CA PRO A 415 -14.23 -6.20 -6.99
C PRO A 415 -12.79 -6.32 -7.47
N ASP A 416 -11.89 -6.65 -6.54
CA ASP A 416 -10.49 -6.98 -6.81
C ASP A 416 -10.17 -8.41 -6.37
N ILE A 417 -9.15 -8.99 -6.99
CA ILE A 417 -8.78 -10.38 -6.71
C ILE A 417 -8.15 -10.55 -5.32
N ASP A 418 -7.57 -9.49 -4.73
CA ASP A 418 -6.87 -9.58 -3.46
C ASP A 418 -7.86 -9.79 -2.31
N ASP A 419 -8.83 -8.88 -2.17
CA ASP A 419 -9.89 -8.98 -1.18
C ASP A 419 -10.77 -10.20 -1.45
N THR A 420 -11.05 -10.51 -2.72
CA THR A 420 -11.80 -11.73 -3.09
C THR A 420 -11.05 -13.00 -2.67
N ALA A 421 -9.74 -13.09 -2.90
CA ALA A 421 -8.95 -14.26 -2.53
C ALA A 421 -8.82 -14.41 -1.01
N MET A 422 -8.61 -13.30 -0.31
CA MET A 422 -8.57 -13.23 1.15
C MET A 422 -9.91 -13.69 1.74
N GLY A 423 -11.02 -13.11 1.28
CA GLY A 423 -12.36 -13.47 1.73
C GLY A 423 -12.69 -14.92 1.43
N PHE A 424 -12.40 -15.39 0.21
CA PHE A 424 -12.60 -16.79 -0.17
C PHE A 424 -11.88 -17.74 0.79
N ARG A 425 -10.59 -17.49 1.04
CA ARG A 425 -9.79 -18.35 1.90
C ARG A 425 -10.32 -18.34 3.34
N LEU A 426 -10.53 -17.15 3.91
CA LEU A 426 -10.92 -17.00 5.32
C LEU A 426 -12.31 -17.58 5.58
N LEU A 427 -13.29 -17.27 4.73
CA LEU A 427 -14.64 -17.82 4.83
C LEU A 427 -14.65 -19.34 4.71
N ARG A 428 -13.92 -19.89 3.71
CA ARG A 428 -13.86 -21.35 3.51
C ARG A 428 -13.16 -22.06 4.67
N GLN A 429 -12.10 -21.47 5.22
CA GLN A 429 -11.42 -22.00 6.41
C GLN A 429 -12.34 -22.09 7.63
N HIS A 430 -13.38 -21.26 7.70
CA HIS A 430 -14.34 -21.20 8.81
C HIS A 430 -15.69 -21.85 8.48
N GLY A 431 -15.78 -22.61 7.39
CA GLY A 431 -16.93 -23.45 7.09
C GLY A 431 -18.10 -22.75 6.41
N TYR A 432 -17.91 -21.54 5.88
CA TYR A 432 -18.92 -20.86 5.07
C TYR A 432 -19.04 -21.49 3.69
N ASP A 433 -20.26 -21.50 3.14
CA ASP A 433 -20.54 -22.02 1.80
C ASP A 433 -20.32 -20.94 0.75
N ILE A 434 -19.20 -21.05 0.03
CA ILE A 434 -18.79 -20.14 -1.04
C ILE A 434 -18.19 -20.93 -2.20
N THR A 435 -18.39 -20.42 -3.42
CA THR A 435 -17.97 -21.11 -4.65
C THR A 435 -16.73 -20.46 -5.27
N PRO A 436 -15.81 -21.25 -5.85
CA PRO A 436 -14.61 -20.71 -6.50
C PRO A 436 -14.89 -20.08 -7.88
N SER A 437 -16.11 -20.19 -8.40
CA SER A 437 -16.48 -19.60 -9.71
C SER A 437 -16.27 -18.09 -9.76
N VAL A 438 -16.20 -17.42 -8.61
CA VAL A 438 -15.89 -16.00 -8.47
C VAL A 438 -14.58 -15.62 -9.19
N PHE A 439 -13.57 -16.49 -9.17
CA PHE A 439 -12.25 -16.21 -9.76
C PHE A 439 -12.28 -16.06 -11.28
N LYS A 440 -13.34 -16.49 -11.96
CA LYS A 440 -13.50 -16.32 -13.42
C LYS A 440 -13.56 -14.84 -13.82
N HIS A 441 -14.00 -13.96 -12.93
CA HIS A 441 -14.07 -12.52 -13.20
C HIS A 441 -12.70 -11.87 -13.35
N PHE A 442 -11.66 -12.52 -12.81
CA PHE A 442 -10.27 -12.03 -12.85
C PHE A 442 -9.41 -12.80 -13.85
N GLU A 443 -9.96 -13.83 -14.52
CA GLU A 443 -9.25 -14.62 -15.53
C GLU A 443 -9.36 -13.95 -16.90
N LYS A 444 -8.23 -13.65 -17.53
CA LYS A 444 -8.13 -13.10 -18.89
C LYS A 444 -6.99 -13.78 -19.63
N ASP A 445 -7.31 -14.43 -20.75
CA ASP A 445 -6.34 -15.12 -21.62
C ASP A 445 -5.44 -16.11 -20.85
N GLY A 446 -6.03 -16.82 -19.88
CA GLY A 446 -5.33 -17.79 -19.01
C GLY A 446 -4.42 -17.16 -17.94
N LYS A 447 -4.46 -15.83 -17.78
CA LYS A 447 -3.78 -15.07 -16.73
C LYS A 447 -4.78 -14.51 -15.73
N PHE A 448 -4.31 -14.15 -14.55
CA PHE A 448 -5.11 -13.50 -13.53
C PHE A 448 -4.63 -12.07 -13.29
N VAL A 449 -5.58 -11.15 -13.18
CA VAL A 449 -5.36 -9.70 -13.01
C VAL A 449 -5.94 -9.21 -11.69
N CYS A 450 -5.46 -8.06 -11.18
CA CYS A 450 -5.93 -7.50 -9.91
C CYS A 450 -7.37 -7.02 -10.03
N PHE A 451 -7.65 -6.19 -11.03
CA PHE A 451 -9.01 -5.73 -11.34
C PHE A 451 -9.49 -6.26 -12.69
N PRO A 452 -10.80 -6.54 -12.85
CA PRO A 452 -11.37 -6.83 -14.15
C PRO A 452 -11.06 -5.71 -15.16
N MET A 453 -10.75 -6.08 -16.40
CA MET A 453 -10.37 -5.16 -17.51
C MET A 453 -9.03 -4.43 -17.36
N GLU A 454 -8.30 -4.61 -16.25
CA GLU A 454 -6.97 -4.04 -16.12
C GLU A 454 -5.99 -4.66 -17.14
N THR A 455 -5.09 -3.83 -17.67
CA THR A 455 -4.04 -4.24 -18.61
C THR A 455 -2.66 -4.32 -17.98
N ASN A 456 -2.52 -3.89 -16.72
CA ASN A 456 -1.26 -3.89 -15.99
C ASN A 456 -0.81 -5.32 -15.70
N HIS A 457 0.48 -5.46 -15.43
CA HIS A 457 1.02 -6.70 -14.89
C HIS A 457 0.44 -6.97 -13.51
N ALA A 458 0.20 -8.25 -13.20
CA ALA A 458 -0.21 -8.66 -11.87
C ALA A 458 0.82 -8.23 -10.82
N SER A 459 0.32 -7.90 -9.61
CA SER A 459 1.12 -7.54 -8.44
C SER A 459 1.43 -8.76 -7.57
N VAL A 460 2.42 -8.67 -6.69
CA VAL A 460 2.90 -9.81 -5.90
C VAL A 460 1.89 -10.20 -4.81
N THR A 461 1.35 -9.25 -4.06
CA THR A 461 0.44 -9.54 -2.94
C THR A 461 -0.91 -10.13 -3.39
N PRO A 462 -1.61 -9.63 -4.44
CA PRO A 462 -2.88 -10.25 -4.86
C PRO A 462 -2.66 -11.66 -5.42
N MET A 463 -1.55 -11.89 -6.12
CA MET A 463 -1.19 -13.21 -6.63
C MET A 463 -0.78 -14.16 -5.51
N HIS A 464 -0.10 -13.66 -4.47
CA HIS A 464 0.23 -14.45 -3.29
C HIS A 464 -1.01 -14.85 -2.50
N ASN A 465 -1.94 -13.93 -2.26
CA ASN A 465 -3.20 -14.24 -1.60
C ASN A 465 -4.07 -15.19 -2.43
N THR A 466 -4.11 -15.02 -3.76
CA THR A 466 -4.79 -15.95 -4.66
C THR A 466 -4.16 -17.35 -4.64
N TYR A 467 -2.82 -17.43 -4.61
CA TYR A 467 -2.12 -18.71 -4.46
C TYR A 467 -2.46 -19.38 -3.11
N ARG A 468 -2.47 -18.63 -2.01
CA ARG A 468 -2.92 -19.13 -0.70
C ARG A 468 -4.36 -19.65 -0.75
N ALA A 469 -5.27 -18.90 -1.38
CA ALA A 469 -6.67 -19.28 -1.54
C ALA A 469 -6.84 -20.57 -2.36
N SER A 470 -6.05 -20.75 -3.42
CA SER A 470 -6.12 -21.93 -4.29
C SER A 470 -5.87 -23.27 -3.60
N GLN A 471 -5.20 -23.23 -2.43
CA GLN A 471 -4.89 -24.41 -1.64
C GLN A 471 -6.09 -24.95 -0.82
N PHE A 472 -7.22 -24.23 -0.84
CA PHE A 472 -8.51 -24.61 -0.23
C PHE A 472 -9.53 -25.13 -1.24
N MET A 473 -9.06 -25.67 -2.36
CA MET A 473 -9.89 -26.33 -3.36
C MET A 473 -10.40 -27.68 -2.85
N PHE A 474 -11.69 -27.96 -3.07
CA PHE A 474 -12.34 -29.24 -2.83
C PHE A 474 -12.47 -30.08 -4.10
N PRO A 475 -12.56 -31.41 -4.00
CA PRO A 475 -12.94 -32.25 -5.14
C PRO A 475 -14.30 -31.82 -5.70
N GLY A 476 -14.37 -31.56 -7.01
CA GLY A 476 -15.59 -31.11 -7.69
C GLY A 476 -15.77 -29.59 -7.78
N ASP A 477 -14.89 -28.81 -7.15
CA ASP A 477 -14.82 -27.36 -7.39
C ASP A 477 -14.54 -27.04 -8.87
N ASP A 478 -14.96 -25.85 -9.30
CA ASP A 478 -14.63 -25.32 -10.63
C ASP A 478 -13.11 -25.23 -10.82
N ASP A 479 -12.62 -25.70 -11.98
CA ASP A 479 -11.18 -25.75 -12.30
C ASP A 479 -10.52 -24.36 -12.36
N VAL A 480 -11.30 -23.27 -12.38
CA VAL A 480 -10.75 -21.91 -12.33
C VAL A 480 -9.81 -21.69 -11.14
N LEU A 481 -10.10 -22.28 -9.97
CA LEU A 481 -9.23 -22.13 -8.80
C LEU A 481 -7.91 -22.88 -8.98
N ALA A 482 -7.93 -24.03 -9.66
CA ALA A 482 -6.72 -24.77 -10.01
C ALA A 482 -5.88 -24.02 -11.05
N ARG A 483 -6.52 -23.38 -12.05
CA ARG A 483 -5.83 -22.51 -13.02
C ARG A 483 -5.20 -21.30 -12.33
N ALA A 484 -5.93 -20.63 -11.44
CA ALA A 484 -5.43 -19.53 -10.62
C ALA A 484 -4.21 -19.96 -9.82
N GLY A 485 -4.30 -21.08 -9.10
CA GLY A 485 -3.20 -21.62 -8.31
C GLY A 485 -1.93 -21.91 -9.14
N ARG A 486 -2.07 -22.47 -10.35
CA ARG A 486 -0.93 -22.70 -11.26
C ARG A 486 -0.30 -21.39 -11.71
N TYR A 487 -1.12 -20.48 -12.24
CA TYR A 487 -0.66 -19.17 -12.73
C TYR A 487 0.05 -18.38 -11.63
N CYS A 488 -0.59 -18.21 -10.47
CA CYS A 488 -0.04 -17.42 -9.36
C CYS A 488 1.25 -18.03 -8.82
N ARG A 489 1.37 -19.36 -8.76
CA ARG A 489 2.61 -20.03 -8.34
C ARG A 489 3.73 -19.78 -9.33
N GLU A 490 3.49 -19.94 -10.62
CA GLU A 490 4.48 -19.68 -11.68
C GLU A 490 4.93 -18.21 -11.68
N PHE A 491 3.98 -17.28 -11.54
CA PHE A 491 4.24 -15.86 -11.40
C PHE A 491 5.14 -15.56 -10.19
N LEU A 492 4.78 -16.06 -9.00
CA LEU A 492 5.55 -15.88 -7.77
C LEU A 492 6.97 -16.46 -7.89
N GLN A 493 7.14 -17.62 -8.53
CA GLN A 493 8.44 -18.24 -8.74
C GLN A 493 9.31 -17.44 -9.72
N GLU A 494 8.72 -16.91 -10.79
CA GLU A 494 9.41 -16.00 -11.71
C GLU A 494 9.90 -14.77 -10.96
N ARG A 495 9.02 -14.08 -10.23
CA ARG A 495 9.38 -12.90 -9.43
C ARG A 495 10.46 -13.20 -8.39
N GLN A 496 10.39 -14.35 -7.72
CA GLN A 496 11.44 -14.80 -6.80
C GLN A 496 12.78 -14.98 -7.52
N SER A 497 12.79 -15.64 -8.67
CA SER A 497 14.02 -15.90 -9.44
C SER A 497 14.65 -14.64 -10.04
N SER A 498 13.82 -13.64 -10.33
CA SER A 498 14.21 -12.35 -10.90
C SER A 498 14.52 -11.29 -9.85
N ASN A 499 14.46 -11.62 -8.55
CA ASN A 499 14.57 -10.68 -7.43
C ASN A 499 13.58 -9.50 -7.50
N LYS A 500 12.34 -9.79 -7.88
CA LYS A 500 11.23 -8.83 -8.07
C LYS A 500 10.05 -9.12 -7.13
N LEU A 501 10.33 -9.55 -5.91
CA LEU A 501 9.33 -9.75 -4.85
C LEU A 501 9.09 -8.46 -4.05
N TYR A 502 8.78 -7.40 -4.77
CA TYR A 502 8.26 -6.15 -4.23
C TYR A 502 6.83 -5.99 -4.76
N ASP A 503 6.01 -5.23 -4.03
CA ASP A 503 4.62 -5.01 -4.41
C ASP A 503 4.34 -3.55 -4.77
N LYS A 504 3.39 -3.34 -5.69
CA LYS A 504 2.96 -2.01 -6.13
C LYS A 504 2.13 -1.28 -5.06
N TRP A 505 1.44 -2.02 -4.21
CA TRP A 505 0.40 -1.51 -3.31
C TRP A 505 0.86 -1.42 -1.85
N ILE A 506 2.02 -1.99 -1.51
CA ILE A 506 2.51 -2.03 -0.14
C ILE A 506 4.05 -2.16 -0.07
N ILE A 507 4.65 -1.40 0.84
CA ILE A 507 6.03 -1.51 1.28
C ILE A 507 6.02 -2.26 2.60
N THR A 508 6.46 -3.52 2.57
CA THR A 508 6.47 -4.41 3.75
C THR A 508 7.87 -4.67 4.25
N LYS A 509 7.99 -5.05 5.53
CA LYS A 509 9.26 -5.52 6.11
C LYS A 509 9.90 -6.71 5.39
N ASP A 510 9.15 -7.77 5.03
CA ASP A 510 9.73 -8.99 4.41
C ASP A 510 8.77 -9.78 3.51
N LEU A 511 8.23 -9.13 2.46
CA LEU A 511 7.44 -9.82 1.42
C LEU A 511 8.20 -11.00 0.77
N PRO A 512 9.51 -10.91 0.45
CA PRO A 512 10.25 -12.06 -0.08
C PRO A 512 10.23 -13.28 0.84
N GLY A 513 10.35 -13.07 2.16
CA GLY A 513 10.23 -14.12 3.16
C GLY A 513 8.83 -14.73 3.23
N GLU A 514 7.78 -13.91 3.21
CA GLU A 514 6.38 -14.38 3.24
C GLU A 514 6.05 -15.26 2.03
N VAL A 515 6.40 -14.78 0.83
CA VAL A 515 6.22 -15.49 -0.43
C VAL A 515 7.07 -16.75 -0.47
N GLY A 516 8.35 -16.64 -0.09
CA GLY A 516 9.29 -17.75 -0.06
C GLY A 516 8.84 -18.88 0.86
N TYR A 517 8.30 -18.55 2.04
CA TYR A 517 7.71 -19.53 2.94
C TYR A 517 6.54 -20.26 2.28
N THR A 518 5.61 -19.51 1.69
CA THR A 518 4.38 -20.06 1.07
C THR A 518 4.69 -20.95 -0.14
N LEU A 519 5.71 -20.62 -0.93
CA LEU A 519 6.15 -21.44 -2.07
C LEU A 519 6.81 -22.76 -1.63
N ASN A 520 7.55 -22.74 -0.53
CA ASN A 520 8.27 -23.91 0.00
C ASN A 520 7.40 -24.82 0.85
N PHE A 521 6.43 -24.25 1.58
CA PHE A 521 5.55 -24.96 2.50
C PHE A 521 4.09 -24.72 2.09
N PRO A 522 3.52 -25.58 1.22
CA PRO A 522 2.09 -25.54 0.94
C PRO A 522 1.27 -25.67 2.22
N TRP A 523 0.05 -25.16 2.23
CA TRP A 523 -0.85 -25.14 3.38
C TRP A 523 -0.99 -26.51 4.07
N LYS A 524 -1.09 -27.60 3.30
CA LYS A 524 -1.17 -28.98 3.83
C LYS A 524 0.09 -29.44 4.59
N ALA A 525 1.20 -28.75 4.41
CA ALA A 525 2.48 -28.96 5.09
C ALA A 525 2.86 -27.80 6.05
N SER A 526 2.03 -26.75 6.13
CA SER A 526 2.24 -25.62 7.03
C SER A 526 1.72 -25.97 8.43
N LEU A 527 2.63 -26.25 9.36
CA LEU A 527 2.25 -26.44 10.76
C LEU A 527 2.04 -25.06 11.41
N PRO A 528 0.94 -24.84 12.15
CA PRO A 528 0.57 -23.51 12.64
C PRO A 528 1.68 -22.78 13.40
N ARG A 529 2.44 -23.48 14.25
CA ARG A 529 3.52 -22.86 15.04
C ARG A 529 4.77 -22.55 14.23
N ILE A 530 5.01 -23.25 13.12
CA ILE A 530 6.12 -22.94 12.21
C ILE A 530 5.78 -21.68 11.43
N GLU A 531 4.58 -21.60 10.85
CA GLU A 531 4.12 -20.41 10.12
C GLU A 531 4.13 -19.18 11.02
N THR A 532 3.56 -19.27 12.22
CA THR A 532 3.60 -18.17 13.20
C THR A 532 5.03 -17.75 13.53
N ARG A 533 5.95 -18.70 13.76
CA ARG A 533 7.33 -18.35 14.07
C ARG A 533 7.98 -17.57 12.94
N MET A 534 7.76 -17.95 11.69
CA MET A 534 8.30 -17.22 10.53
C MET A 534 7.64 -15.86 10.38
N TYR A 535 6.32 -15.78 10.53
CA TYR A 535 5.59 -14.53 10.32
C TYR A 535 5.90 -13.48 11.39
N LEU A 536 6.23 -13.87 12.62
CA LEU A 536 6.70 -12.92 13.65
C LEU A 536 7.96 -12.15 13.23
N ASP A 537 8.83 -12.78 12.42
CA ASP A 537 10.03 -12.10 11.90
C ASP A 537 9.71 -11.27 10.64
N GLN A 538 8.61 -11.56 9.95
CA GLN A 538 8.22 -10.92 8.68
C GLN A 538 7.27 -9.74 8.85
N TYR A 539 6.38 -9.79 9.84
CA TYR A 539 5.39 -8.74 10.09
C TYR A 539 6.07 -7.40 10.45
N GLY A 540 5.76 -6.34 9.71
CA GLY A 540 6.36 -5.02 9.91
C GLY A 540 5.70 -4.17 10.99
N GLY A 541 4.52 -4.58 11.48
CA GLY A 541 3.75 -3.80 12.45
C GLY A 541 3.38 -2.43 11.88
N ASN A 542 3.64 -1.38 12.64
CA ASN A 542 3.36 0.00 12.21
C ASN A 542 4.37 0.55 11.18
N ASN A 543 5.38 -0.22 10.76
CA ASN A 543 6.35 0.21 9.77
C ASN A 543 5.94 -0.09 8.34
N ASP A 544 5.02 -1.05 8.13
CA ASP A 544 4.48 -1.35 6.80
C ASP A 544 3.69 -0.13 6.29
N VAL A 545 3.87 0.21 5.02
CA VAL A 545 3.26 1.40 4.37
C VAL A 545 2.45 0.93 3.18
N TRP A 546 1.20 1.37 3.06
CA TRP A 546 0.40 1.11 1.87
C TRP A 546 0.54 2.24 0.86
N ILE A 547 0.33 1.92 -0.41
CA ILE A 547 0.48 2.86 -1.53
C ILE A 547 -0.86 2.94 -2.29
N ALA A 548 -1.47 4.13 -2.28
CA ALA A 548 -2.58 4.50 -3.15
C ALA A 548 -2.12 5.64 -4.09
N ASN A 549 -2.91 6.71 -4.26
CA ASN A 549 -2.45 7.97 -4.87
C ASN A 549 -1.39 8.70 -4.01
N VAL A 550 -1.35 8.40 -2.70
CA VAL A 550 -0.32 8.76 -1.72
C VAL A 550 -0.02 7.58 -0.80
N LEU A 551 0.98 7.72 0.07
CA LEU A 551 1.23 6.75 1.13
C LEU A 551 0.13 6.81 2.20
N TYR A 552 -0.24 5.66 2.74
CA TYR A 552 -1.16 5.58 3.89
C TYR A 552 -0.81 4.42 4.83
N ARG A 553 -1.41 4.46 6.02
CA ARG A 553 -1.28 3.45 7.07
C ARG A 553 -2.57 2.71 7.33
#